data_AF-A0AAC8Q1N5-F1
#
_entry.id   AF-A0AAC8Q1N5-F1
#
_cell.length_a   1.000
_cell.length_b   1.000
_cell.length_c   1.000
_cell.angle_alpha   90.00
_cell.angle_beta   90.00
_cell.angle_gamma   90.00
#
_symmetry.space_group_name_H-M   'P 1'
#
loop_
_entity.id
_entity.type
_entity.pdbx_description
1 polymer ?
#
loop_
_entity_poly.entity_id
_entity_poly.type
_entity_poly.pdbx_seq_one_letter_code
_entity_poly.pdbx_strand_id
1 'polypeptide(L)'
;MGFFSLKGLLGASSRGAPGHIPVAAISEEYAWLRDNGCECGGAWSLVQQSVSSSPGLPEHLKLDRLEVACDDCGRESVFLFQVDTHSPQYLEEQQAMMKELFGDDAEALFGGEDSPGRD
;
A
#
# COMPACT_ATOMS: atom_id res chain seq x y z
N MET A 1 27.39 -23.86 -23.55
CA MET A 1 25.99 -23.52 -23.88
C MET A 1 25.11 -24.22 -22.85
N GLY A 2 24.56 -23.48 -21.88
CA GLY A 2 23.81 -24.10 -20.80
C GLY A 2 23.00 -23.08 -20.01
N PHE A 3 21.74 -23.45 -19.78
CA PHE A 3 20.75 -22.90 -18.84
C PHE A 3 20.08 -21.57 -19.22
N PHE A 4 19.02 -21.67 -20.04
CA PHE A 4 17.91 -20.73 -19.98
C PHE A 4 17.19 -20.91 -18.65
N SER A 5 17.38 -19.98 -17.73
CA SER A 5 16.65 -19.93 -16.48
C SER A 5 15.23 -19.42 -16.74
N LEU A 6 14.29 -20.34 -16.97
CA LEU A 6 12.86 -20.10 -16.80
C LEU A 6 12.57 -19.77 -15.32
N LYS A 7 12.46 -18.48 -15.00
CA LYS A 7 11.72 -17.99 -13.82
C LYS A 7 10.82 -16.89 -14.38
N GLY A 8 9.51 -16.94 -14.33
CA GLY A 8 8.55 -17.81 -13.70
C GLY A 8 7.28 -17.02 -13.86
N LEU A 9 6.38 -17.50 -14.73
CA LEU A 9 5.05 -16.93 -14.93
C LEU A 9 4.28 -17.08 -13.62
N LEU A 10 4.22 -16.01 -12.83
CA LEU A 10 3.22 -15.85 -11.78
C LEU A 10 2.29 -14.73 -12.24
N GLY A 11 1.29 -15.13 -13.02
CA GLY A 11 0.12 -14.32 -13.25
C GLY A 11 -0.66 -14.18 -11.96
N ALA A 12 -0.91 -12.93 -11.55
CA ALA A 12 -2.11 -12.57 -10.82
C ALA A 12 -3.04 -11.88 -11.83
N SER A 13 -3.86 -12.68 -12.49
CA SER A 13 -4.95 -12.20 -13.32
C SER A 13 -6.11 -11.85 -12.39
N SER A 14 -6.12 -10.63 -11.88
CA SER A 14 -7.24 -10.09 -11.13
C SER A 14 -8.04 -9.21 -12.08
N ARG A 15 -9.32 -9.56 -12.28
CA ARG A 15 -10.25 -8.84 -13.17
C ARG A 15 -10.60 -7.49 -12.54
N GLY A 16 -9.66 -6.55 -12.57
CA GLY A 16 -9.92 -5.13 -12.38
C GLY A 16 -10.68 -4.56 -13.57
N ALA A 17 -11.35 -3.43 -13.37
CA ALA A 17 -11.82 -2.63 -14.50
C ALA A 17 -10.62 -2.34 -15.45
N PRO A 18 -10.83 -2.30 -16.77
CA PRO A 18 -9.74 -2.08 -17.72
C PRO A 18 -9.01 -0.78 -17.39
N GLY A 19 -7.74 -0.89 -17.02
CA GLY A 19 -6.89 0.25 -16.63
C GLY A 19 -6.63 0.41 -15.13
N HIS A 20 -7.23 -0.42 -14.25
CA HIS A 20 -6.94 -0.41 -12.81
C HIS A 20 -6.06 -1.59 -12.40
N ILE A 21 -5.14 -1.34 -11.48
CA ILE A 21 -4.24 -2.35 -10.89
C ILE A 21 -4.84 -2.79 -9.55
N PRO A 22 -5.42 -3.99 -9.46
CA PRO A 22 -6.02 -4.48 -8.21
C PRO A 22 -4.94 -4.87 -7.20
N VAL A 23 -5.10 -4.39 -5.97
CA VAL A 23 -4.21 -4.67 -4.83
C VAL A 23 -5.02 -4.96 -3.59
N ALA A 24 -4.49 -5.82 -2.73
CA ALA A 24 -5.14 -6.14 -1.46
C ALA A 24 -4.83 -5.09 -0.38
N ALA A 25 -3.67 -4.43 -0.44
CA ALA A 25 -3.26 -3.47 0.56
C ALA A 25 -2.39 -2.35 -0.02
N ILE A 26 -2.14 -1.30 0.77
CA ILE A 26 -1.37 -0.12 0.35
C ILE A 26 0.09 -0.51 0.06
N SER A 27 0.67 -1.40 0.87
CA SER A 27 2.05 -1.84 0.67
C SER A 27 2.28 -2.50 -0.71
N GLU A 28 1.25 -3.14 -1.28
CA GLU A 28 1.31 -3.78 -2.59
C GLU A 28 1.38 -2.76 -3.74
N GLU A 29 0.82 -1.56 -3.57
CA GLU A 29 0.93 -0.47 -4.55
C GLU A 29 2.38 -0.03 -4.73
N TYR A 30 3.06 0.21 -3.60
CA TYR A 30 4.47 0.58 -3.61
C TYR A 30 5.36 -0.58 -4.04
N ALA A 31 5.00 -1.82 -3.73
CA ALA A 31 5.69 -3.00 -4.26
C ALA A 31 5.56 -3.07 -5.78
N TRP A 32 4.37 -2.84 -6.31
CA TRP A 32 4.12 -2.80 -7.74
C TRP A 32 4.96 -1.73 -8.43
N LEU A 33 5.06 -0.51 -7.87
CA LEU A 33 5.91 0.56 -8.44
C LEU A 33 7.40 0.18 -8.49
N ARG A 34 7.90 -0.54 -7.48
CA ARG A 34 9.29 -1.03 -7.46
C ARG A 34 9.53 -2.11 -8.51
N ASP A 35 8.56 -3.01 -8.68
CA ASP A 35 8.66 -4.11 -9.63
C ASP A 35 8.42 -3.65 -11.09
N ASN A 36 7.70 -2.54 -11.29
CA ASN A 36 7.34 -1.98 -12.58
C ASN A 36 7.97 -0.59 -12.77
N GLY A 37 9.30 -0.55 -12.73
CA GLY A 37 10.09 0.67 -12.94
C GLY A 37 9.87 1.33 -14.30
N CYS A 38 10.47 2.50 -14.50
CA CYS A 38 10.37 3.24 -15.75
C CYS A 38 11.00 2.44 -16.90
N GLU A 39 10.49 2.63 -18.13
CA GLU A 39 11.06 2.01 -19.33
C GLU A 39 12.53 2.37 -19.57
N CYS A 40 13.00 3.51 -19.02
CA CYS A 40 14.40 3.90 -19.06
C CYS A 40 15.29 3.14 -18.06
N GLY A 41 14.71 2.32 -17.19
CA GLY A 41 15.38 1.61 -16.09
C GLY A 41 15.39 2.34 -14.75
N GLY A 42 14.93 3.60 -14.71
CA GLY A 42 14.89 4.42 -13.48
C GLY A 42 13.72 4.08 -12.56
N ALA A 43 13.88 4.43 -11.28
CA ALA A 43 12.82 4.26 -10.28
C ALA A 43 11.71 5.31 -10.44
N TRP A 44 10.51 4.94 -9.99
CA TRP A 44 9.39 5.86 -9.84
C TRP A 44 9.40 6.48 -8.44
N SER A 45 9.31 7.80 -8.37
CA SER A 45 9.08 8.56 -7.15
C SER A 45 7.67 9.14 -7.13
N LEU A 46 7.03 9.08 -5.97
CA LEU A 46 5.68 9.62 -5.77
C LEU A 46 5.70 11.15 -5.79
N VAL A 47 4.91 11.74 -6.69
CA VAL A 47 4.71 13.18 -6.78
C VAL A 47 3.44 13.58 -6.02
N GLN A 48 2.35 12.86 -6.28
CA GLN A 48 1.06 13.12 -5.65
C GLN A 48 0.26 11.82 -5.50
N GLN A 49 -0.50 11.71 -4.41
CA GLN A 49 -1.40 10.60 -4.15
C GLN A 49 -2.79 11.13 -3.79
N SER A 50 -3.82 10.43 -4.24
CA SER A 50 -5.20 10.78 -3.94
C SER A 50 -6.09 9.55 -3.94
N VAL A 51 -6.87 9.39 -2.88
CA VAL A 51 -7.82 8.30 -2.73
C VAL A 51 -9.23 8.80 -2.99
N SER A 52 -9.99 8.04 -3.78
CA SER A 52 -11.38 8.37 -4.09
C SER A 52 -12.27 7.13 -4.09
N SER A 53 -13.56 7.34 -3.85
CA SER A 53 -14.58 6.33 -4.13
C SER A 53 -14.97 6.42 -5.60
N SER A 54 -14.93 5.30 -6.33
CA SER A 54 -15.34 5.29 -7.74
C SER A 54 -16.84 4.98 -7.86
N PRO A 55 -17.62 5.78 -8.61
CA PRO A 55 -18.99 5.40 -8.97
C PRO A 55 -18.97 4.05 -9.70
N GLY A 56 -19.75 3.09 -9.22
CA GLY A 56 -19.82 1.74 -9.80
C GLY A 56 -18.88 0.70 -9.19
N LEU A 57 -18.02 1.07 -8.23
CA LEU A 57 -17.33 0.11 -7.39
C LEU A 57 -18.05 -0.07 -6.04
N PRO A 58 -17.99 -1.26 -5.42
CA PRO A 58 -18.40 -1.47 -4.03
C PRO A 58 -17.70 -0.51 -3.06
N GLU A 59 -18.35 -0.19 -1.94
CA GLU A 59 -17.86 0.81 -0.97
C GLU A 59 -16.47 0.47 -0.39
N HIS A 60 -16.18 -0.81 -0.21
CA HIS A 60 -14.91 -1.34 0.29
C HIS A 60 -13.78 -1.30 -0.75
N LEU A 61 -14.09 -0.98 -2.01
CA LEU A 61 -13.08 -0.81 -3.05
C LEU A 61 -12.82 0.69 -3.22
N LYS A 62 -11.60 1.11 -2.90
CA LYS A 62 -11.11 2.47 -3.12
C LYS A 62 -10.25 2.51 -4.36
N LEU A 63 -10.30 3.64 -5.06
CA LEU A 63 -9.40 3.94 -6.16
C LEU A 63 -8.32 4.87 -5.63
N ASP A 64 -7.09 4.39 -5.58
CA ASP A 64 -5.92 5.19 -5.30
C ASP A 64 -5.25 5.63 -6.59
N ARG A 65 -5.04 6.93 -6.74
CA ARG A 65 -4.39 7.54 -7.89
C ARG A 65 -3.02 8.04 -7.47
N LEU A 66 -1.98 7.40 -8.00
CA LEU A 66 -0.59 7.77 -7.79
C LEU A 66 -0.05 8.46 -9.04
N GLU A 67 0.33 9.72 -8.89
CA GLU A 67 1.12 10.46 -9.86
C GLU A 67 2.59 10.31 -9.50
N VAL A 68 3.38 9.83 -10.44
CA VAL A 68 4.80 9.53 -10.22
C VAL A 68 5.66 10.18 -11.29
N ALA A 69 6.90 10.47 -10.93
CA ALA A 69 7.95 10.93 -11.84
C ALA A 69 9.14 9.97 -11.75
N CYS A 70 9.79 9.72 -12.89
CA CYS A 70 11.00 8.92 -12.92
C CYS A 70 12.19 9.77 -12.48
N ASP A 71 12.95 9.27 -11.51
CA ASP A 71 14.11 9.98 -10.96
C ASP A 71 15.23 10.23 -11.98
N ASP A 72 15.35 9.34 -12.97
CA ASP A 72 16.46 9.38 -13.94
C ASP A 72 16.12 10.19 -15.18
N CYS A 73 14.94 9.95 -15.78
CA CYS A 73 14.56 10.56 -17.05
C CYS A 73 13.51 11.67 -16.93
N GLY A 74 12.95 11.89 -15.73
CA GLY A 74 11.93 12.91 -15.49
C GLY A 74 10.58 12.63 -16.14
N ARG A 75 10.36 11.44 -16.73
CA ARG A 75 9.07 11.06 -17.29
C ARG A 75 8.02 11.01 -16.18
N GLU A 76 6.83 11.51 -16.44
CA GLU A 76 5.69 11.40 -15.53
C GLU A 76 4.74 10.28 -15.95
N SER A 77 4.08 9.67 -14.98
CA SER A 77 3.04 8.67 -15.21
C SER A 77 1.97 8.72 -14.12
N VAL A 78 0.81 8.14 -14.42
CA VAL A 78 -0.31 8.04 -13.49
C VAL A 78 -0.75 6.59 -13.43
N PHE A 79 -0.75 6.04 -12.23
CA PHE A 79 -1.21 4.69 -11.96
C PHE A 79 -2.47 4.73 -11.09
N LEU A 80 -3.44 3.88 -11.44
CA LEU A 80 -4.71 3.75 -10.73
C LEU A 80 -4.75 2.37 -10.08
N PHE A 81 -4.71 2.35 -8.75
CA PHE A 81 -4.79 1.14 -7.95
C PHE A 81 -6.18 0.97 -7.37
N GLN A 82 -6.72 -0.23 -7.42
CA GLN A 82 -7.97 -0.57 -6.79
C GLN A 82 -7.69 -1.35 -5.51
N VAL A 83 -7.84 -0.68 -4.36
CA VAL A 83 -7.51 -1.21 -3.04
C VAL A 83 -8.76 -1.78 -2.37
N ASP A 84 -8.66 -3.01 -1.87
CA ASP A 84 -9.70 -3.63 -1.05
C ASP A 84 -9.50 -3.32 0.45
N THR A 85 -10.30 -2.40 0.98
CA THR A 85 -10.23 -1.99 2.37
C THR A 85 -10.81 -3.01 3.35
N HIS A 86 -11.41 -4.09 2.85
CA HIS A 86 -11.89 -5.21 3.66
C HIS A 86 -10.93 -6.41 3.62
N SER A 87 -9.83 -6.32 2.86
CA SER A 87 -8.86 -7.40 2.85
C SER A 87 -8.22 -7.55 4.25
N PRO A 88 -7.92 -8.79 4.69
CA PRO A 88 -7.21 -9.00 5.95
C PRO A 88 -5.88 -8.24 6.00
N GLN A 89 -5.16 -8.18 4.87
CA GLN A 89 -3.86 -7.51 4.77
C GLN A 89 -3.99 -5.99 4.99
N TYR A 90 -5.01 -5.37 4.42
CA TYR A 90 -5.28 -3.94 4.62
C TYR A 90 -5.60 -3.63 6.09
N LEU A 91 -6.42 -4.48 6.72
CA LEU A 91 -6.80 -4.32 8.13
C LEU A 91 -5.61 -4.51 9.06
N GLU A 92 -4.73 -5.48 8.79
CA GLU A 92 -3.49 -5.71 9.53
C GLU A 92 -2.53 -4.52 9.42
N GLU A 93 -2.34 -3.98 8.21
CA GLU A 93 -1.52 -2.78 7.98
C GLU A 93 -2.07 -1.57 8.73
N GLN A 94 -3.38 -1.32 8.67
CA GLN A 94 -4.04 -0.26 9.43
C GLN A 94 -3.82 -0.41 10.94
N GLN A 95 -3.98 -1.62 11.47
CA GLN A 95 -3.74 -1.90 12.88
C GLN A 95 -2.28 -1.69 13.27
N ALA A 96 -1.34 -2.13 12.44
CA ALA A 96 0.09 -1.95 12.66
C ALA A 96 0.46 -0.46 12.68
N MET A 97 -0.01 0.33 11.71
CA MET A 97 0.22 1.78 11.66
C MET A 97 -0.38 2.49 12.88
N MET A 98 -1.60 2.12 13.28
CA MET A 98 -2.23 2.66 14.48
C MET A 98 -1.42 2.30 15.74
N LYS A 99 -0.92 1.07 15.83
CA LYS A 99 -0.05 0.65 16.93
C LYS A 99 1.28 1.40 16.94
N GLU A 100 1.87 1.69 15.79
CA GLU A 100 3.12 2.47 15.73
C GLU A 100 2.90 3.94 16.09
N LEU A 101 1.77 4.52 15.68
CA LEU A 101 1.44 5.92 15.96
C LEU A 101 1.02 6.17 17.42
N PHE A 102 0.39 5.19 18.06
CA PHE A 102 -0.15 5.28 19.43
C PHE A 102 0.47 4.28 20.42
N GLY A 103 1.64 3.70 20.09
CA GLY A 103 2.19 2.52 20.75
C GLY A 103 2.34 2.62 22.27
N ASP A 104 2.18 1.46 22.93
CA ASP A 104 2.47 1.00 24.32
C ASP A 104 2.33 1.95 25.55
N ASP A 105 2.31 3.26 25.38
CA ASP A 105 2.22 4.26 26.46
C ASP A 105 0.78 4.54 26.93
N ALA A 106 -0.23 3.97 26.26
CA ALA A 106 -1.61 4.02 26.77
C ALA A 106 -1.76 3.25 28.09
N GLU A 107 -0.95 2.21 28.32
CA GLU A 107 -0.93 1.46 29.58
C GLU A 107 -0.15 2.22 30.68
N ALA A 108 0.85 3.04 30.33
CA ALA A 108 1.61 3.83 31.30
C ALA A 108 0.87 5.10 31.80
N LEU A 109 -0.13 5.58 31.05
CA LEU A 109 -0.93 6.76 31.43
C LEU A 109 -2.14 6.42 32.32
N PHE A 110 -2.58 5.16 32.35
CA PHE A 110 -3.76 4.74 33.12
C PHE A 110 -3.55 3.52 34.04
N GLY A 111 -2.37 2.89 34.04
CA GLY A 111 -2.04 1.73 34.88
C GLY A 111 -0.88 1.98 35.83
N GLY A 112 -1.18 2.42 37.06
CA GLY A 112 -0.18 2.58 38.12
C GLY A 112 -0.77 3.10 39.43
N GLU A 113 -1.47 2.23 40.15
CA GLU A 113 -1.92 2.36 41.54
C GLU A 113 -0.88 2.96 42.49
N ASP A 114 -1.30 3.89 43.36
CA ASP A 114 -0.83 3.89 44.75
C ASP A 114 -2.02 4.15 45.69
N SER A 115 -2.51 3.07 46.28
CA SER A 115 -3.14 3.04 47.59
C SER A 115 -2.46 1.87 48.30
N PRO A 116 -1.94 1.97 49.55
CA PRO A 116 -2.71 2.40 50.71
C PRO A 116 -1.96 3.13 51.87
N GLY A 117 -2.72 3.87 52.69
CA GLY A 117 -2.54 4.09 54.14
C GLY A 117 -1.15 4.30 54.78
N ARG A 118 -0.89 5.53 55.23
CA ARG A 118 -0.11 5.97 56.41
C ARG A 118 -0.21 7.51 56.43
N ASP A 119 -0.66 8.20 57.46
CA ASP A 119 -0.53 8.06 58.92
C ASP A 119 -1.82 8.58 59.59
#